data_AF-A0A362XKU6-F1
#
_entry.id   AF-A0A362XKU6-F1
#
_cell.length_a   1.000
_cell.length_b   1.000
_cell.length_c   1.000
_cell.angle_alpha   90.00
_cell.angle_beta   90.00
_cell.angle_gamma   90.00
#
_symmetry.space_group_name_H-M   'P 1'
#
loop_
_entity.id
_entity.type
_entity.pdbx_description
1 polymer ?
#
loop_
_entity_poly.entity_id
_entity_poly.type
_entity_poly.pdbx_seq_one_letter_code
_entity_poly.pdbx_strand_id
1 'polypeptide(L)'
;GFGVLGAGFSVLVPELFRMAGKQDQIPSSKAIAIVAGFGYSGFLTAPVILGITAENYGLTTSYYGLTVAAAIIGVLSIYLSIKKRSRN
;
A
#
# COMPACT_ATOMS: atom_id res chain seq x y z
N GLY A 1 -11.37 -14.34 -3.26
CA GLY A 1 -10.82 -12.98 -3.38
C GLY A 1 -10.36 -12.44 -2.04
N PHE A 2 -11.29 -12.01 -1.19
CA PHE A 2 -10.99 -11.37 0.09
C PHE A 2 -10.11 -12.19 1.05
N GLY A 3 -10.20 -13.53 1.04
CA GLY A 3 -9.29 -14.37 1.84
C GLY A 3 -7.82 -14.20 1.48
N VAL A 4 -7.48 -14.05 0.19
CA VAL A 4 -6.11 -13.81 -0.28
C VAL A 4 -5.64 -12.42 0.12
N LEU A 5 -6.51 -11.41 0.02
CA LEU A 5 -6.22 -10.05 0.49
C LEU A 5 -5.94 -10.04 1.99
N GLY A 6 -6.81 -10.68 2.79
CA GLY A 6 -6.64 -10.79 4.24
C GLY A 6 -5.35 -11.51 4.64
N ALA A 7 -5.03 -12.61 3.97
CA ALA A 7 -3.78 -13.34 4.19
C ALA A 7 -2.54 -12.51 3.81
N GLY A 8 -2.62 -11.65 2.80
CA GLY A 8 -1.55 -10.70 2.48
C GLY A 8 -1.40 -9.61 3.55
N PHE A 9 -2.51 -8.99 3.95
CA PHE A 9 -2.50 -7.90 4.95
C PHE A 9 -2.06 -8.37 6.34
N SER A 10 -2.34 -9.62 6.72
CA SER A 10 -1.92 -10.17 8.02
C SER A 10 -0.40 -10.19 8.20
N VAL A 11 0.36 -10.23 7.09
CA VAL A 11 1.83 -10.14 7.11
C VAL A 11 2.29 -8.71 6.82
N LEU A 12 1.70 -8.06 5.81
CA LEU A 12 2.13 -6.71 5.39
C LEU A 12 1.98 -5.66 6.48
N VAL A 13 0.84 -5.60 7.17
CA VAL A 13 0.57 -4.54 8.14
C VAL A 13 1.51 -4.63 9.34
N PRO A 14 1.66 -5.78 10.04
CA PRO A 14 2.62 -5.89 11.14
C PRO A 14 4.07 -5.65 10.70
N GLU A 15 4.45 -6.10 9.49
CA GLU A 15 5.80 -5.91 8.97
C GLU A 15 6.13 -4.43 8.72
N LEU A 16 5.20 -3.65 8.16
CA LEU A 16 5.37 -2.20 7.98
C LEU A 16 5.59 -1.48 9.31
N PHE A 17 4.81 -1.83 10.34
CA PHE A 17 5.00 -1.27 11.68
C PHE A 17 6.30 -1.73 12.33
N ARG A 18 6.70 -3.00 12.13
CA ARG A 18 7.99 -3.53 12.60
C ARG A 18 9.17 -2.79 11.97
N MET A 19 9.11 -2.51 10.66
CA MET A 19 10.13 -1.75 9.95
C MET A 19 10.20 -0.30 10.44
N ALA A 20 9.05 0.35 10.62
CA ALA A 20 8.98 1.71 11.15
C ALA A 20 9.55 1.81 12.57
N GLY A 21 9.25 0.83 13.44
CA GLY A 21 9.74 0.80 14.82
C GLY A 21 11.25 0.57 14.95
N LYS A 22 11.88 -0.08 13.96
CA LYS A 22 13.34 -0.34 13.90
C LYS A 22 14.15 0.79 13.25
N GLN A 23 13.54 1.92 12.93
CA GLN A 23 14.28 3.04 12.35
C GLN A 23 15.11 3.74 13.44
N ASP A 24 16.44 3.74 13.31
CA ASP A 24 17.34 4.33 14.31
C ASP A 24 17.39 5.86 14.26
N GLN A 25 17.07 6.44 13.10
CA GLN A 25 17.18 7.89 12.85
C GLN A 25 15.99 8.71 13.38
N ILE A 26 14.83 8.08 13.60
CA ILE A 26 13.58 8.75 13.96
C ILE A 26 12.97 8.02 15.16
N PRO A 27 12.49 8.73 16.21
CA PRO A 27 11.81 8.08 17.33
C PRO A 27 10.69 7.15 16.84
N SER A 28 10.66 5.91 17.33
CA SER A 28 9.74 4.87 16.85
C SER A 28 8.27 5.33 16.85
N SER A 29 7.85 6.10 17.86
CA SER A 29 6.49 6.65 17.94
C SER A 29 6.15 7.58 16.77
N LYS A 30 7.09 8.42 16.32
CA LYS A 30 6.89 9.30 15.17
C LYS A 30 6.88 8.51 13.86
N ALA A 31 7.79 7.56 13.70
CA ALA A 31 7.86 6.72 12.50
C ALA A 31 6.58 5.89 12.31
N ILE A 32 6.08 5.28 13.39
CA ILE A 32 4.81 4.54 13.40
C ILE A 32 3.63 5.46 13.07
N ALA A 33 3.58 6.67 13.66
CA ALA A 33 2.52 7.65 13.39
C ALA A 33 2.50 8.08 11.91
N ILE A 34 3.68 8.25 11.29
CA ILE A 34 3.78 8.57 9.85
C ILE A 34 3.22 7.42 9.01
N VAL A 35 3.62 6.17 9.28
CA VAL A 35 3.12 4.99 8.55
C VAL A 35 1.60 4.85 8.70
N ALA A 36 1.07 4.99 9.91
CA ALA A 36 -0.36 4.97 10.16
C ALA A 36 -1.08 6.13 9.44
N GLY A 37 -0.50 7.33 9.47
CA GLY A 37 -1.02 8.51 8.78
C GLY A 37 -1.18 8.27 7.28
N PHE A 38 -0.14 7.77 6.62
CA PHE A 38 -0.23 7.38 5.21
C PHE A 38 -1.28 6.29 4.96
N GLY A 39 -1.37 5.30 5.85
CA GLY A 39 -2.39 4.25 5.78
C GLY A 39 -3.82 4.80 5.83
N TYR A 40 -4.11 5.67 6.79
CA TYR A 40 -5.43 6.31 6.91
C TYR A 40 -5.73 7.27 5.76
N SER A 41 -4.76 8.08 5.33
CA SER A 41 -4.91 8.94 4.16
C SER A 41 -5.26 8.13 2.93
N GLY A 42 -4.53 7.04 2.65
CA GLY A 42 -4.83 6.15 1.53
C GLY A 42 -6.21 5.51 1.64
N PHE A 43 -6.58 5.05 2.85
CA PHE A 43 -7.91 4.45 3.10
C PHE A 43 -9.07 5.42 2.85
N LEU A 44 -8.90 6.69 3.20
CA LEU A 44 -9.93 7.73 2.97
C LEU A 44 -9.95 8.22 1.51
N THR A 45 -8.78 8.39 0.88
CA THR A 45 -8.69 8.95 -0.47
C THR A 45 -9.02 7.93 -1.55
N ALA A 46 -8.71 6.65 -1.36
CA ALA A 46 -8.93 5.62 -2.38
C ALA A 46 -10.41 5.48 -2.82
N PRO A 47 -11.41 5.37 -1.91
CA PRO A 47 -12.81 5.30 -2.31
C PRO A 47 -13.30 6.54 -3.05
N VAL A 48 -12.81 7.73 -2.68
CA VAL A 48 -13.19 9.00 -3.32
C VAL A 48 -12.71 9.03 -4.78
N ILE A 49 -11.44 8.69 -5.01
CA ILE A 49 -10.89 8.61 -6.37
C ILE A 49 -11.62 7.56 -7.21
N LEU A 50 -11.90 6.39 -6.62
CA LEU A 50 -12.62 5.32 -7.31
C LEU A 50 -14.07 5.71 -7.61
N GLY A 51 -14.74 6.41 -6.70
CA GLY A 51 -16.11 6.90 -6.87
C GLY A 51 -16.21 7.91 -8.00
N ILE A 52 -15.35 8.93 -8.02
CA ILE A 52 -15.29 9.93 -9.10
C ILE A 52 -15.00 9.25 -10.45
N THR A 53 -14.08 8.28 -10.48
CA THR A 53 -13.77 7.54 -11.71
C THR A 53 -14.96 6.70 -12.17
N ALA A 54 -15.69 6.09 -11.23
CA ALA A 54 -16.87 5.28 -11.52
C ALA A 54 -18.03 6.13 -12.04
N GLU A 55 -18.21 7.35 -11.54
CA GLU A 55 -19.26 8.27 -11.98
C GLU A 55 -19.02 8.76 -13.42
N ASN A 56 -17.77 9.08 -13.78
CA ASN A 56 -17.44 9.60 -15.11
C ASN A 56 -17.30 8.52 -16.19
N TYR A 57 -16.72 7.37 -15.85
CA TYR A 57 -16.31 6.33 -16.82
C TYR A 57 -16.96 4.96 -16.59
N GLY A 58 -17.86 4.87 -15.62
CA GLY A 58 -18.52 3.62 -15.22
C GLY A 58 -17.70 2.78 -14.24
N LEU A 59 -18.41 1.90 -13.53
CA LEU A 59 -17.86 1.09 -12.45
C LEU A 59 -16.74 0.13 -12.92
N THR A 60 -16.90 -0.45 -14.11
CA THR A 60 -15.91 -1.38 -14.70
C THR A 60 -14.55 -0.72 -14.91
N THR A 61 -14.53 0.52 -15.42
CA THR A 61 -13.29 1.27 -15.65
C THR A 61 -12.59 1.61 -14.33
N SER A 62 -13.36 1.95 -13.29
CA SER A 62 -12.82 2.21 -11.95
C SER A 62 -12.09 0.99 -11.36
N TYR A 63 -12.66 -0.21 -11.52
CA TYR A 63 -12.01 -1.44 -11.06
C TYR A 63 -10.79 -1.84 -11.90
N TYR A 64 -10.76 -1.55 -13.20
CA TYR A 64 -9.52 -1.68 -13.99
C TYR A 64 -8.44 -0.73 -13.48
N GLY A 65 -8.80 0.52 -13.14
CA GLY A 65 -7.88 1.47 -12.50
C GLY A 65 -7.31 0.93 -11.19
N LEU A 66 -8.15 0.37 -10.32
CA LEU A 66 -7.72 -0.28 -9.08
C LEU A 66 -6.75 -1.45 -9.34
N THR A 67 -7.04 -2.26 -10.36
CA THR A 67 -6.19 -3.40 -10.75
C THR A 67 -4.82 -2.94 -11.24
N VAL A 68 -4.77 -1.90 -12.08
CA VAL A 68 -3.53 -1.29 -12.57
C VAL A 68 -2.72 -0.71 -11.41
N ALA A 69 -3.36 0.00 -10.48
CA ALA A 69 -2.69 0.54 -9.30
C ALA A 69 -2.06 -0.57 -8.45
N ALA A 70 -2.81 -1.65 -8.18
CA ALA A 70 -2.30 -2.81 -7.45
C ALA A 70 -1.13 -3.49 -8.18
N ALA A 71 -1.22 -3.63 -9.50
CA ALA A 71 -0.15 -4.20 -10.32
C ALA A 71 1.12 -3.34 -10.28
N ILE A 72 1.00 -2.02 -10.37
CA ILE A 72 2.13 -1.08 -10.27
C ILE A 72 2.82 -1.24 -8.91
N ILE A 73 2.06 -1.28 -7.81
CA ILE A 73 2.61 -1.47 -6.46
C ILE A 73 3.34 -2.82 -6.36
N GLY A 74 2.74 -3.89 -6.91
CA GLY A 74 3.36 -5.21 -6.95
C GLY A 74 4.68 -5.24 -7.73
N VAL A 75 4.68 -4.70 -8.96
CA VAL A 75 5.87 -4.62 -9.82
C VAL A 75 6.95 -3.76 -9.17
N LEU A 76 6.60 -2.60 -8.62
CA LEU A 76 7.56 -1.72 -7.94
C LEU A 76 8.17 -2.42 -6.71
N SER A 77 7.35 -3.12 -5.92
CA SER A 77 7.81 -3.89 -4.76
C SER A 77 8.79 -5.00 -5.15
N ILE A 78 8.51 -5.72 -6.24
CA ILE A 78 9.40 -6.76 -6.78
C ILE A 78 10.69 -6.13 -7.31
N TYR A 79 10.59 -5.06 -8.10
CA TYR A 79 11.74 -4.35 -8.65
C TYR A 79 12.68 -3.84 -7.56
N LEU A 80 12.13 -3.22 -6.51
CA LEU A 80 12.91 -2.76 -5.35
C LEU A 80 13.52 -3.93 -4.56
N SER A 81 12.82 -5.05 -4.43
CA SER A 81 13.32 -6.26 -3.77
C SER A 81 14.52 -6.86 -4.53
N ILE A 82 14.45 -6.93 -5.85
CA ILE A 82 15.55 -7.43 -6.70
C ILE A 82 16.73 -6.46 -6.62
N LYS A 83 16.49 -5.15 -6.74
CA LYS A 83 17.54 -4.13 -6.66
C LYS A 83 18.24 -4.12 -5.30
N LYS A 84 17.49 -4.28 -4.20
CA LYS A 84 18.06 -4.37 -2.85
C LYS A 84 18.96 -5.59 -2.70
N ARG A 85 18.61 -6.72 -3.30
CA ARG A 85 19.42 -7.95 -3.30
C ARG A 85 20.71 -7.82 -4.11
N SER A 86 20.73 -6.99 -5.16
CA SER A 86 21.95 -6.71 -5.94
C SER A 86 22.94 -5.78 -5.25
N ARG A 87 22.53 -5.07 -4.20
CA ARG A 87 23.35 -4.07 -3.50
C ARG A 87 23.90 -4.55 -2.15
N ASN A 88 23.64 -5.81 -1.81
CA ASN A 88 23.96 -6.45 -0.53
C ASN A 88 24.78 -7.71 -0.81
#